data_AF-A0A9P9ZH60-F1
#
_entry.id   AF-A0A9P9ZH60-F1
#
_cell.length_a   1.000
_cell.length_b   1.000
_cell.length_c   1.000
_cell.angle_alpha   90.00
_cell.angle_beta   90.00
_cell.angle_gamma   90.00
#
_symmetry.space_group_name_H-M   'P 1'
#
loop_
_entity.id
_entity.type
_entity.pdbx_description
1 polymer ?
#
loop_
_entity_poly.entity_id
_entity_poly.type
_entity_poly.pdbx_seq_one_letter_code
_entity_poly.pdbx_strand_id
1 'polypeptide(L)' 'MEVYFGRIQQTMDLPDLPSRLRFMLMDIVDLRKARWVSKEIAEPWFKQWQPPQERQTPTSTSYQGGPA' A
#
# COMPACT_ATOMS: atom_id res chain seq x y z
N MET A 1 27.89 2.53 -12.29
CA MET A 1 26.56 2.96 -11.80
C MET A 1 26.56 3.42 -10.35
N GLU A 2 27.16 2.68 -9.40
CA GLU A 2 27.27 3.10 -7.98
C GLU A 2 27.87 4.50 -7.76
N VAL A 3 28.88 4.86 -8.56
CA VAL A 3 29.61 6.14 -8.45
C VAL A 3 28.69 7.35 -8.59
N TYR A 4 27.66 7.29 -9.45
CA TYR A 4 26.72 8.40 -9.62
C TYR A 4 25.81 8.58 -8.40
N PHE A 5 25.39 7.49 -7.77
CA PHE A 5 24.58 7.55 -6.55
C PHE A 5 25.39 8.00 -5.34
N GLY A 6 26.68 7.66 -5.28
CA GLY A 6 27.58 8.25 -4.28
C GLY A 6 27.65 9.78 -4.39
N ARG A 7 27.69 10.32 -5.62
CA ARG A 7 27.65 11.78 -5.85
C ARG A 7 26.30 12.40 -5.51
N ILE A 8 25.19 11.71 -5.80
CA ILE A 8 23.84 12.16 -5.40
C ILE A 8 23.76 12.29 -3.88
N GLN A 9 24.28 11.31 -3.14
CA GLN A 9 24.30 11.35 -1.68
C GLN A 9 25.10 12.56 -1.16
N GLN A 10 26.29 12.79 -1.70
CA GLN A 10 27.11 13.97 -1.36
C GLN A 10 26.42 15.29 -1.70
N THR A 11 25.65 15.32 -2.80
CA THR A 11 24.92 16.53 -3.23
C THR A 11 23.74 16.81 -2.29
N MET A 12 23.07 15.79 -1.78
CA MET A 12 21.97 15.93 -0.82
C MET A 12 22.42 16.48 0.54
N ASP A 13 23.69 16.28 0.90
CA ASP A 13 24.29 16.77 2.15
C ASP A 13 24.71 18.24 2.06
N LEU A 14 24.64 18.87 0.88
CA LEU A 14 24.95 20.28 0.70
C LEU A 14 23.88 21.16 1.38
N PRO A 15 24.27 22.08 2.29
CA PRO A 15 23.32 22.89 3.06
C PRO A 15 22.57 23.94 2.22
N ASP A 16 23.11 24.30 1.06
CA ASP A 16 22.55 25.33 0.18
C ASP A 16 21.72 24.73 -0.98
N LEU A 17 21.41 23.43 -0.91
CA LEU A 17 20.61 22.75 -1.92
C LEU A 17 19.13 23.14 -1.79
N PRO A 18 18.47 23.60 -2.85
CA PRO A 18 17.04 23.89 -2.83
C PRO A 18 16.21 22.68 -2.39
N SER A 19 15.28 22.88 -1.45
CA SER A 19 14.48 21.80 -0.84
C SER A 19 13.81 20.89 -1.87
N ARG A 20 13.28 21.46 -2.97
CA ARG A 20 12.66 20.68 -4.05
C ARG A 20 13.64 19.69 -4.70
N LEU A 21 14.87 20.13 -4.98
CA LEU A 21 15.89 19.26 -5.56
C LEU A 21 16.30 18.17 -4.56
N ARG A 22 16.47 18.54 -3.28
CA ARG A 22 16.76 17.57 -2.22
C ARG A 22 15.68 16.49 -2.11
N PHE A 23 14.40 16.86 -2.16
CA PHE A 23 13.29 15.90 -2.15
C PHE A 23 13.28 15.00 -3.39
N MET A 24 13.52 15.54 -4.59
CA MET A 24 13.59 14.71 -5.80
C MET A 24 14.76 13.71 -5.76
N LEU A 25 15.92 14.12 -5.28
CA LEU A 25 17.07 13.23 -5.12
C LEU A 25 16.81 12.15 -4.06
N MET A 26 16.12 12.50 -2.97
CA MET A 26 15.70 11.54 -1.94
C MET A 26 14.77 10.47 -2.51
N ASP A 27 13.79 10.86 -3.32
CA ASP A 27 12.84 9.93 -3.95
C ASP A 27 13.54 8.95 -4.91
N ILE A 28 14.53 9.44 -5.68
CA ILE A 28 15.36 8.60 -6.56
C ILE A 28 16.19 7.57 -5.76
N VAL A 29 16.73 7.98 -4.61
CA VAL A 29 17.48 7.07 -3.72
C VAL A 29 16.56 6.02 -3.10
N ASP A 30 15.35 6.41 -2.69
CA ASP A 30 14.37 5.49 -2.12
C ASP A 30 13.84 4.49 -3.17
N LEU A 31 13.58 4.95 -4.39
CA LEU A 31 13.20 4.09 -5.51
C LEU A 31 14.29 3.05 -5.82
N ARG A 32 15.56 3.46 -5.75
CA ARG A 32 16.69 2.56 -5.90
C ARG A 32 16.74 1.50 -4.80
N LYS A 33 16.55 1.88 -3.53
CA LYS A 33 16.48 0.93 -2.40
C LYS A 33 15.35 -0.07 -2.58
N ALA A 34 14.23 0.37 -3.15
CA ALA A 34 13.10 -0.47 -3.52
C ALA A 34 13.35 -1.33 -4.78
N ARG A 35 14.58 -1.38 -5.31
CA ARG A 35 14.93 -2.05 -6.58
C ARG A 35 14.01 -1.64 -7.73
N TRP A 36 13.64 -0.37 -7.79
CA TRP A 36 12.77 0.21 -8.82
C TRP A 36 11.33 -0.30 -8.78
N VAL A 37 10.87 -0.82 -7.63
CA VAL A 37 9.47 -1.15 -7.39
C VAL A 37 8.74 0.10 -6.90
N SER A 38 7.63 0.47 -7.55
CA SER A 38 6.84 1.63 -7.16
C SER A 38 6.14 1.43 -5.82
N LYS A 39 5.96 2.51 -5.05
CA LYS A 39 5.34 2.50 -3.71
C LYS A 39 3.84 2.14 -3.72
N GLU A 40 3.19 2.16 -4.88
CA GLU A 40 1.72 2.10 -5.01
C GLU A 40 1.11 0.72 -4.70
N ILE A 41 1.93 -0.31 -4.46
CA ILE A 41 1.46 -1.68 -4.17
C ILE A 41 1.23 -1.91 -2.67
N ALA A 42 1.61 -0.96 -1.79
CA ALA A 42 1.64 -1.18 -0.34
C ALA A 42 0.44 -0.55 0.40
N GLU A 43 -0.75 -1.11 0.18
CA GLU A 43 -1.72 -1.52 1.22
C GLU A 43 -3.01 -1.92 0.49
N PRO A 44 -3.21 -3.22 0.29
CA PRO A 44 -4.41 -3.68 -0.37
C PRO A 44 -5.61 -3.42 0.54
N TRP A 45 -6.57 -2.62 0.05
CA TRP A 45 -7.84 -2.33 0.72
C TRP A 45 -8.57 -3.59 1.21
N PHE A 46 -8.28 -4.76 0.65
CA PHE A 46 -8.83 -6.04 1.08
C PHE A 46 -8.46 -6.42 2.53
N LYS A 47 -7.38 -5.87 3.11
CA LYS A 47 -7.02 -6.13 4.51
C LYS A 47 -7.98 -5.49 5.52
N GLN A 48 -8.70 -4.44 5.12
CA GLN A 48 -9.68 -3.76 5.98
C GLN A 48 -11.08 -4.36 5.86
N TRP A 49 -11.35 -5.15 4.82
CA TRP A 49 -12.66 -5.75 4.61
C TRP A 49 -12.84 -6.98 5.49
N GLN A 50 -13.78 -6.90 6.44
CA GLN A 50 -14.31 -8.07 7.15
C GLN A 50 -15.60 -8.51 6.45
N PRO A 51 -15.74 -9.78 6.04
CA PRO A 51 -17.00 -10.27 5.48
C PRO A 51 -18.13 -10.07 6.49
N PRO A 52 -19.30 -9.56 6.06
CA PRO A 52 -20.47 -9.53 6.93
C PRO A 52 -20.76 -10.95 7.43
N GLN A 53 -20.80 -11.13 8.76
CA GLN A 53 -21.27 -12.38 9.35
C GLN A 53 -22.69 -12.62 8.84
N GLU A 54 -22.83 -13.68 8.06
CA GLU A 54 -24.07 -14.04 7.37
C GLU A 54 -25.18 -14.11 8.41
N ARG A 55 -26.13 -13.17 8.33
CA ARG A 55 -27.29 -13.14 9.23
C ARG A 55 -28.02 -14.46 9.01
N GLN A 56 -27.93 -15.38 9.96
CA GLN A 56 -28.73 -16.61 9.97
C GLN A 56 -30.19 -16.19 9.76
N THR A 57 -30.74 -16.48 8.59
CA THR A 57 -32.16 -16.31 8.35
C THR A 57 -32.87 -17.41 9.11
N PRO A 58 -33.79 -17.12 10.05
CA PRO A 58 -34.67 -18.14 10.59
C PRO A 58 -35.62 -18.53 9.46
N THR A 59 -35.24 -19.52 8.66
CA THR A 59 -36.14 -20.17 7.71
C THR A 59 -36.17 -21.66 8.00
N SER A 60 -36.87 -22.00 9.07
CA SER A 60 -37.67 -23.22 9.09
C SER A 60 -39.05 -22.88 9.65
N THR A 61 -39.84 -22.15 8.86
CA THR A 61 -41.29 -22.26 8.94
C THR A 61 -41.61 -23.73 8.69
N SER A 62 -41.99 -24.42 9.76
CA SER A 62 -42.52 -25.77 9.71
C SER A 62 -43.79 -25.77 8.86
N TYR A 63 -43.67 -26.23 7.62
CA TYR A 63 -44.81 -26.70 6.87
C TYR A 63 -45.28 -28.00 7.54
N GLN A 64 -46.31 -27.90 8.38
CA GLN A 64 -47.12 -29.05 8.73
C GLN A 64 -48.57 -28.68 8.46
N GLY A 65 -48.95 -28.81 7.18
CA GLY A 65 -50.34 -28.84 6.79
C GLY A 65 -51.00 -30.12 7.32
N GLY A 66 -52.20 -29.99 7.88
CA GLY A 66 -53.24 -30.98 7.62
C GLY A 66 -53.57 -31.00 6.12
N PRO A 67 -54.34 -31.97 5.58
CA PRO A 67 -55.46 -32.64 6.26
C PRO A 67 -55.61 -34.15 5.97
N ALA A 68 -56.41 -34.86 6.78
CA ALA A 68 -57.29 -35.97 6.38
C ALA A 68 -58.26 -36.27 7.53
#